data_AF-A0A8T2W9I3-F1
#
_entry.id   AF-A0A8T2W9I3-F1
#
_cell.length_a   1.000
_cell.length_b   1.000
_cell.length_c   1.000
_cell.angle_alpha   90.00
_cell.angle_beta   90.00
_cell.angle_gamma   90.00
#
_symmetry.space_group_name_H-M   'P 1'
#
loop_
_entity.id
_entity.type
_entity.pdbx_description
1 polymer ?
#
loop_
_entity_poly.entity_id
_entity_poly.type
_entity_poly.pdbx_seq_one_letter_code
_entity_poly.pdbx_strand_id
1 'polypeptide(L)'
;MAAALHFLQTAPIPDIKGARLKNELIILLQRAGREVAKAPKAARARCCRSACEAKDPSLGDTSRYITFFKICTMATAVGPGPSSEHMMAEKAAWAAKMRQQFSPEGMCNEDGTINQDFFKPKKIIIQLTEDKKWGQPEKEALYKGLEKHGVGKWREIITDYPELKRYDEQFMRVKAARMLGTQSLARHVGWKGNRAAVDAEREKHKQLGERLGCWKAGVLVEDDAGSVAKALAEMEAAGSARN
;
A
#
# COMPACT_ATOMS: atom_id res chain seq x y z
N MET A 1 -3.24 -20.97 -16.82
CA MET A 1 -3.79 -20.80 -15.46
C MET A 1 -5.08 -19.99 -15.46
N ALA A 2 -5.15 -18.86 -16.17
CA ALA A 2 -6.36 -18.03 -16.24
C ALA A 2 -7.60 -18.77 -16.81
N ALA A 3 -7.45 -19.59 -17.85
CA ALA A 3 -8.59 -20.28 -18.47
C ALA A 3 -9.26 -21.35 -17.58
N ALA A 4 -8.51 -22.07 -16.74
CA ALA A 4 -9.05 -23.12 -15.88
C ALA A 4 -9.76 -22.56 -14.63
N LEU A 5 -9.28 -21.40 -14.13
CA LEU A 5 -9.95 -20.66 -13.05
C LEU A 5 -11.24 -20.00 -13.54
N HIS A 6 -11.27 -19.51 -14.78
CA HIS A 6 -12.46 -18.91 -15.38
C HIS A 6 -13.57 -19.94 -15.64
N PHE A 7 -13.22 -21.18 -15.98
CA PHE A 7 -14.21 -22.27 -16.16
C PHE A 7 -14.89 -22.68 -14.85
N LEU A 8 -14.14 -22.71 -13.73
CA LEU A 8 -14.72 -22.99 -12.40
C LEU A 8 -15.62 -21.86 -11.89
N GLN A 9 -15.45 -20.63 -12.38
CA GLN A 9 -16.30 -19.49 -12.03
C GLN A 9 -17.58 -19.39 -12.88
N THR A 10 -17.63 -20.06 -14.04
CA THR A 10 -18.73 -19.95 -15.01
C THR A 10 -19.56 -21.22 -15.17
N ALA A 11 -19.14 -22.33 -14.58
CA ALA A 11 -19.93 -23.56 -14.58
C ALA A 11 -21.19 -23.39 -13.70
N PRO A 12 -22.39 -23.72 -14.22
CA PRO A 12 -23.62 -23.64 -13.44
C PRO A 12 -23.55 -24.63 -12.27
N ILE A 13 -23.54 -24.10 -11.04
CA ILE A 13 -23.55 -24.91 -9.82
C ILE A 13 -24.96 -25.49 -9.68
N PRO A 14 -25.14 -26.82 -9.51
CA PRO A 14 -26.45 -27.42 -9.28
C PRO A 14 -27.08 -26.83 -8.01
N ASP A 15 -28.39 -26.57 -8.04
CA ASP A 15 -29.06 -25.86 -6.95
C ASP A 15 -29.24 -26.76 -5.72
N ILE A 16 -28.23 -26.74 -4.85
CA ILE A 16 -28.23 -27.45 -3.57
C ILE A 16 -28.89 -26.56 -2.52
N LYS A 17 -30.04 -26.98 -1.97
CA LYS A 17 -30.72 -26.28 -0.87
C LYS A 17 -29.90 -26.43 0.42
N GLY A 18 -29.19 -25.37 0.81
CA GLY A 18 -28.46 -25.29 2.07
C GLY A 18 -27.12 -24.55 1.93
N ALA A 19 -27.02 -23.34 2.50
CA ALA A 19 -25.83 -22.49 2.40
C ALA A 19 -24.55 -23.14 2.97
N ARG A 20 -24.69 -24.04 3.95
CA ARG A 20 -23.57 -24.74 4.58
C ARG A 20 -22.93 -25.78 3.65
N LEU A 21 -23.74 -26.52 2.87
CA LEU A 21 -23.26 -27.52 1.92
C LEU A 21 -22.64 -26.88 0.67
N LYS A 22 -23.15 -25.72 0.22
CA LYS A 22 -22.55 -24.95 -0.88
C LYS A 22 -21.12 -24.49 -0.54
N ASN A 23 -20.88 -24.01 0.68
CA ASN A 23 -19.55 -23.59 1.10
C ASN A 23 -18.57 -24.76 1.26
N GLU A 24 -18.99 -25.90 1.81
CA GLU A 24 -18.18 -27.12 1.90
C GLU A 24 -17.72 -27.60 0.50
N LEU A 25 -18.63 -27.61 -0.48
CA LEU A 25 -18.33 -28.02 -1.85
C LEU A 25 -17.35 -27.07 -2.55
N ILE A 26 -17.48 -25.75 -2.34
CA ILE A 26 -16.54 -24.75 -2.88
C ILE A 26 -15.15 -24.95 -2.29
N ILE A 27 -15.05 -25.21 -0.98
CA ILE A 27 -13.75 -25.45 -0.31
C ILE A 27 -13.09 -26.72 -0.86
N LEU A 28 -13.86 -27.80 -1.06
CA LEU A 28 -13.36 -29.05 -1.64
C LEU A 28 -12.87 -28.87 -3.08
N LEU A 29 -13.61 -28.14 -3.92
CA LEU A 29 -13.21 -27.85 -5.30
C LEU A 29 -11.95 -26.97 -5.36
N GLN A 30 -11.83 -25.97 -4.49
CA GLN A 30 -10.63 -25.14 -4.38
C GLN A 30 -9.41 -25.92 -3.87
N ARG A 31 -9.62 -26.96 -3.05
CA ARG A 31 -8.55 -27.83 -2.56
C ARG A 31 -8.09 -28.80 -3.64
N ALA A 32 -9.02 -29.42 -4.38
CA ALA A 32 -8.72 -30.28 -5.52
C ALA A 32 -7.99 -29.53 -6.65
N GLY A 33 -8.40 -28.30 -6.96
CA GLY A 33 -7.73 -27.46 -7.95
C GLY A 33 -6.29 -27.11 -7.59
N ARG A 34 -5.99 -26.94 -6.29
CA ARG A 34 -4.63 -26.68 -5.79
C ARG A 34 -3.74 -27.91 -5.86
N GLU A 35 -4.26 -29.10 -5.59
CA GLU A 35 -3.49 -30.35 -5.70
C GLU A 35 -3.15 -30.68 -7.17
N VAL A 36 -4.09 -30.44 -8.11
CA VAL A 36 -3.83 -30.60 -9.55
C VAL A 36 -2.81 -29.55 -10.07
N ALA A 37 -2.68 -28.39 -9.42
CA ALA A 37 -1.70 -27.35 -9.76
C ALA A 37 -0.27 -27.67 -9.32
N LYS A 38 -0.11 -28.50 -8.27
CA LYS A 38 1.21 -28.95 -7.79
C LYS A 38 1.78 -30.13 -8.58
N ALA A 39 0.96 -30.80 -9.41
CA ALA A 39 1.43 -31.92 -10.22
C ALA A 39 2.39 -31.44 -11.33
N PRO A 40 3.54 -32.13 -11.54
CA PRO A 40 4.49 -31.76 -12.58
C PRO A 40 3.86 -31.85 -13.98
N LYS A 41 4.24 -30.94 -14.89
CA LYS A 41 3.70 -30.84 -16.27
C LYS A 41 3.66 -32.19 -17.02
N ALA A 42 4.60 -33.09 -16.76
CA ALA A 42 4.69 -34.42 -17.37
C ALA A 42 3.56 -35.39 -16.97
N ALA A 43 2.84 -35.13 -15.86
CA ALA A 43 1.69 -35.93 -15.44
C ALA A 43 0.38 -35.48 -16.13
N ARG A 44 0.25 -34.19 -16.48
CA ARG A 44 -0.94 -33.66 -17.16
C ARG A 44 -1.10 -34.16 -18.60
N ALA A 45 0.01 -34.38 -19.31
CA ALA A 45 -0.03 -34.91 -20.68
C ALA A 45 -0.32 -36.43 -20.73
N ARG A 46 -0.13 -37.15 -19.62
CA ARG A 46 -0.33 -38.61 -19.56
C ARG A 46 -1.81 -39.00 -19.42
N CYS A 47 -2.64 -38.13 -18.85
CA CYS A 47 -4.07 -38.39 -18.64
C CYS A 47 -4.87 -38.42 -19.95
N CYS A 48 -4.54 -37.56 -20.92
CA CYS A 48 -5.21 -37.56 -22.23
C CYS A 48 -4.76 -38.72 -23.14
N ARG A 49 -3.56 -39.28 -22.92
CA ARG A 49 -3.05 -40.37 -23.78
C ARG A 49 -3.56 -41.74 -23.34
N SER A 50 -3.70 -41.97 -22.03
CA SER A 50 -4.26 -43.21 -21.48
C SER A 50 -5.75 -43.41 -21.81
N ALA A 51 -6.52 -42.34 -22.02
CA ALA A 51 -7.92 -42.44 -22.43
C ALA A 51 -8.09 -42.87 -23.90
N CYS A 52 -7.05 -42.73 -24.73
CA CYS A 52 -7.07 -43.16 -26.13
C CYS A 52 -6.53 -44.59 -26.34
N GLU A 53 -5.79 -45.16 -25.38
CA GLU A 53 -5.17 -46.49 -25.50
C GLU A 53 -5.96 -47.64 -24.85
N ALA A 54 -7.06 -47.35 -24.15
CA ALA A 54 -8.02 -48.38 -23.75
C ALA A 54 -8.86 -48.83 -24.96
N LYS A 55 -8.23 -49.59 -25.86
CA LYS A 55 -8.89 -50.38 -26.90
C LYS A 55 -9.55 -51.58 -26.22
N ASP A 56 -10.85 -51.51 -26.00
CA ASP A 56 -11.67 -52.70 -25.77
C ASP A 56 -12.34 -53.07 -27.11
N PRO A 57 -11.93 -54.17 -27.78
CA PRO A 57 -12.45 -54.52 -29.11
C PRO A 57 -13.90 -55.05 -29.10
N SER A 58 -14.61 -55.02 -27.98
CA SER A 58 -15.92 -55.69 -27.83
C SER A 58 -17.15 -54.80 -28.03
N LEU A 59 -17.00 -53.50 -28.30
CA LEU A 59 -18.12 -52.61 -28.59
C LEU A 59 -18.28 -52.40 -30.11
N GLY A 60 -19.12 -53.25 -30.69
CA GLY A 60 -19.60 -53.10 -32.07
C GLY A 60 -20.47 -51.86 -32.24
N ASP A 61 -19.85 -50.74 -32.59
CA ASP A 61 -20.54 -49.60 -33.21
C ASP A 61 -19.55 -48.77 -34.05
N THR A 62 -19.36 -49.20 -35.30
CA THR A 62 -18.49 -48.54 -36.29
C THR A 62 -19.00 -47.17 -36.75
N SER A 63 -20.20 -46.75 -36.33
CA SER A 63 -20.80 -45.48 -36.79
C SER A 63 -20.26 -44.24 -36.05
N ARG A 64 -19.59 -44.38 -34.91
CA ARG A 64 -19.05 -43.24 -34.14
C ARG A 64 -17.61 -42.87 -34.49
N TYR A 65 -16.86 -43.76 -35.12
CA TYR A 65 -15.45 -43.53 -35.47
C TYR A 65 -15.26 -42.63 -36.70
N ILE A 66 -16.24 -42.57 -37.61
CA ILE A 66 -16.16 -41.73 -38.81
C ILE A 66 -16.34 -40.24 -38.46
N THR A 67 -17.16 -39.92 -37.44
CA THR A 67 -17.38 -38.53 -37.01
C THR A 67 -16.17 -37.94 -36.29
N PHE A 68 -15.42 -38.75 -35.54
CA PHE A 68 -14.22 -38.30 -34.84
C PHE A 68 -13.03 -38.03 -35.79
N PHE A 69 -12.88 -38.83 -36.84
CA PHE A 69 -11.81 -38.62 -37.83
C PHE A 69 -12.03 -37.35 -38.67
N LYS A 70 -13.30 -37.01 -38.98
CA LYS A 70 -13.67 -35.83 -39.78
C LYS A 70 -13.44 -34.50 -39.03
N ILE A 71 -13.50 -34.52 -37.70
CA ILE A 71 -13.17 -33.34 -36.86
C ILE A 71 -11.66 -33.09 -36.83
N CYS A 72 -10.83 -34.13 -36.90
CA CYS A 72 -9.37 -34.00 -36.90
C CYS A 72 -8.83 -33.43 -38.23
N THR A 73 -9.48 -33.71 -39.37
CA THR A 73 -9.02 -33.22 -40.69
C THR A 73 -9.40 -31.77 -40.98
N MET A 74 -10.35 -31.19 -40.24
CA MET A 74 -10.73 -29.77 -40.36
C MET A 74 -9.79 -28.82 -39.59
N ALA A 75 -8.88 -29.35 -38.76
CA ALA A 75 -7.97 -28.56 -37.94
C ALA A 75 -6.71 -28.07 -38.69
N THR A 76 -6.49 -28.48 -39.94
CA THR A 76 -5.28 -28.15 -40.72
C THR A 76 -5.47 -27.02 -41.73
N ALA A 77 -6.66 -26.42 -41.84
CA ALA A 77 -6.94 -25.29 -42.72
C ALA A 77 -6.78 -23.91 -42.04
N VAL A 78 -5.97 -23.82 -40.98
CA VAL A 78 -5.57 -22.52 -40.43
C VAL A 78 -4.26 -22.16 -41.13
N GLY A 79 -4.33 -21.26 -42.13
CA GLY A 79 -3.15 -20.68 -42.75
C GLY A 79 -2.21 -20.09 -41.68
N PRO A 80 -0.92 -19.86 -41.99
CA PRO A 80 0.01 -19.27 -41.03
C PRO A 80 -0.61 -17.96 -40.53
N GLY A 81 -1.04 -17.95 -39.27
CA GLY A 81 -1.56 -16.75 -38.64
C GLY A 81 -0.50 -15.64 -38.71
N PRO A 82 -0.91 -14.36 -38.66
CA PRO A 82 0.04 -13.26 -38.67
C PRO A 82 1.11 -13.53 -37.61
N SER A 83 2.38 -13.44 -38.02
CA SER A 83 3.52 -13.70 -37.14
C SER A 83 3.37 -12.84 -35.87
N SER A 84 3.81 -13.37 -34.73
CA SER A 84 3.62 -12.69 -33.43
C SER A 84 4.20 -11.27 -33.39
N GLU A 85 5.17 -10.97 -34.24
CA GLU A 85 5.78 -9.65 -34.40
C GLU A 85 4.82 -8.62 -35.01
N HIS A 86 4.06 -8.98 -36.05
CA HIS A 86 3.07 -8.08 -36.67
C HIS A 86 1.97 -7.69 -35.69
N MET A 87 1.46 -8.64 -34.90
CA MET A 87 0.45 -8.34 -33.88
C MET A 87 0.98 -7.45 -32.74
N MET A 88 2.28 -7.52 -32.41
CA MET A 88 2.88 -6.65 -31.40
C MET A 88 3.12 -5.24 -31.96
N ALA A 89 3.50 -5.12 -33.24
CA ALA A 89 3.66 -3.84 -33.92
C ALA A 89 2.32 -3.08 -34.04
N GLU A 90 1.23 -3.77 -34.41
CA GLU A 90 -0.11 -3.17 -34.46
C GLU A 90 -0.59 -2.69 -33.09
N LYS A 91 -0.34 -3.48 -32.03
CA LYS A 91 -0.65 -3.06 -30.65
C LYS A 91 0.17 -1.87 -30.21
N ALA A 92 1.45 -1.82 -30.57
CA ALA A 92 2.33 -0.70 -30.25
C ALA A 92 1.87 0.59 -30.96
N ALA A 93 1.52 0.50 -32.24
CA ALA A 93 0.99 1.62 -33.02
C ALA A 93 -0.35 2.12 -32.47
N TRP A 94 -1.25 1.21 -32.10
CA TRP A 94 -2.51 1.56 -31.44
C TRP A 94 -2.26 2.27 -30.11
N ALA A 95 -1.34 1.76 -29.27
CA ALA A 95 -1.01 2.37 -28.00
C ALA A 95 -0.38 3.77 -28.17
N ALA A 96 0.48 3.96 -29.17
CA ALA A 96 1.06 5.26 -29.52
C ALA A 96 -0.04 6.28 -29.89
N LYS A 97 -0.99 5.87 -30.75
CA LYS A 97 -2.12 6.71 -31.15
C LYS A 97 -3.02 7.07 -29.95
N MET A 98 -3.35 6.11 -29.11
CA MET A 98 -4.17 6.36 -27.91
C MET A 98 -3.47 7.34 -26.95
N ARG A 99 -2.16 7.18 -26.74
CA ARG A 99 -1.39 8.11 -25.91
C ARG A 99 -1.41 9.52 -26.49
N GLN A 100 -1.17 9.69 -27.79
CA GLN A 100 -1.22 11.02 -28.42
C GLN A 100 -2.60 11.69 -28.30
N GLN A 101 -3.69 10.92 -28.40
CA GLN A 101 -5.04 11.47 -28.37
C GLN A 101 -5.53 11.84 -26.95
N PHE A 102 -5.11 11.08 -25.94
CA PHE A 102 -5.67 11.17 -24.58
C PHE A 102 -4.67 11.70 -23.53
N SER A 103 -3.46 12.06 -23.93
CA SER A 103 -2.44 12.60 -23.02
C SER A 103 -2.35 14.12 -23.09
N PRO A 104 -2.04 14.81 -21.97
CA PRO A 104 -1.71 16.23 -21.98
C PRO A 104 -0.52 16.57 -22.87
N GLU A 105 -0.50 17.79 -23.40
CA GLU A 105 0.59 18.30 -24.24
C GLU A 105 1.96 18.19 -23.51
N GLY A 106 2.96 17.66 -24.22
CA GLY A 106 4.31 17.44 -23.69
C GLY A 106 4.53 16.12 -22.92
N MET A 107 3.48 15.35 -22.64
CA MET A 107 3.59 14.04 -21.98
C MET A 107 4.03 12.91 -22.93
N CYS A 108 3.78 13.07 -24.23
CA CYS A 108 4.20 12.13 -25.27
C CYS A 108 5.08 12.84 -26.29
N ASN A 109 6.10 12.12 -26.80
CA ASN A 109 6.92 12.57 -27.92
C ASN A 109 6.14 12.44 -29.24
N GLU A 110 6.67 13.01 -30.31
CA GLU A 110 6.09 12.94 -31.67
C GLU A 110 5.89 11.49 -32.14
N ASP A 111 6.76 10.57 -31.73
CA ASP A 111 6.67 9.13 -32.03
C ASP A 111 5.62 8.38 -31.19
N GLY A 112 4.90 9.05 -30.28
CA GLY A 112 3.91 8.44 -29.37
C GLY A 112 4.52 7.65 -28.21
N THR A 113 5.84 7.79 -28.00
CA THR A 113 6.54 7.32 -26.81
C THR A 113 6.32 8.27 -25.63
N ILE A 114 6.36 7.75 -24.39
CA ILE A 114 6.11 8.56 -23.19
C ILE A 114 7.35 9.38 -22.83
N ASN A 115 7.18 10.69 -22.67
CA ASN A 115 8.23 11.56 -22.18
C ASN A 115 8.39 11.41 -20.65
N GLN A 116 9.42 10.67 -20.22
CA GLN A 116 9.69 10.44 -18.80
C GLN A 116 10.04 11.73 -18.04
N ASP A 117 10.56 12.75 -18.73
CA ASP A 117 10.92 14.02 -18.10
C ASP A 117 9.69 14.87 -17.74
N PHE A 118 8.54 14.62 -18.39
CA PHE A 118 7.26 15.25 -18.03
C PHE A 118 6.85 14.90 -16.59
N PHE A 119 7.17 13.69 -16.13
CA PHE A 119 6.83 13.20 -14.80
C PHE A 119 7.87 13.54 -13.73
N LYS A 120 9.05 14.05 -14.13
CA LYS A 120 10.02 14.54 -13.17
C LYS A 120 9.50 15.86 -12.60
N PRO A 121 9.41 16.00 -11.27
CA PRO A 121 9.09 17.28 -10.66
C PRO A 121 10.03 18.36 -11.23
N LYS A 122 9.47 19.34 -11.95
CA LYS A 122 10.26 20.45 -12.51
C LYS A 122 11.03 21.07 -11.34
N LYS A 123 12.36 21.14 -11.45
CA LYS A 123 13.34 21.54 -10.39
C LYS A 123 13.11 22.93 -9.76
N ILE A 124 12.02 23.63 -10.07
CA ILE A 124 11.79 25.04 -9.77
C ILE A 124 11.25 25.26 -8.34
N ILE A 125 10.83 24.23 -7.59
CA ILE A 125 10.28 24.44 -6.23
C ILE A 125 11.27 24.10 -5.11
N ILE A 126 12.32 23.32 -5.36
CA ILE A 126 13.23 22.86 -4.28
C ILE A 126 14.32 23.89 -3.95
N GLN A 127 14.66 24.78 -4.89
CA GLN A 127 15.74 25.77 -4.71
C GLN A 127 15.30 27.07 -3.99
N LEU A 128 14.01 27.26 -3.66
CA LEU A 128 13.52 28.48 -2.99
C LEU A 128 13.53 28.42 -1.44
N THR A 129 14.12 27.39 -0.82
CA THR A 129 13.92 27.14 0.62
C THR A 129 15.15 26.67 1.40
N GLU A 130 16.38 26.96 0.96
CA GLU A 130 17.51 26.80 1.89
C GLU A 130 17.36 27.75 3.09
N ASP A 131 16.83 28.94 2.85
CA ASP A 131 16.50 29.91 3.90
C ASP A 131 15.37 29.46 4.83
N LYS A 132 14.57 28.44 4.50
CA LYS A 132 13.42 28.01 5.32
C LYS A 132 13.70 26.78 6.18
N LYS A 133 14.96 26.34 6.25
CA LYS A 133 15.32 25.16 7.02
C LYS A 133 15.30 25.49 8.51
N TRP A 134 14.49 24.75 9.27
CA TRP A 134 14.49 24.77 10.72
C TRP A 134 15.84 24.24 11.24
N GLY A 135 16.64 25.12 11.84
CA GLY A 135 17.99 24.83 12.28
C GLY A 135 18.14 24.74 13.80
N GLN A 136 19.40 24.74 14.21
CA GLN A 136 19.80 24.78 15.61
C GLN A 136 19.45 26.11 16.32
N PRO A 137 19.62 27.31 15.72
CA PRO A 137 19.32 28.55 16.45
C PRO A 137 17.84 28.68 16.78
N GLU A 138 16.94 28.28 15.86
CA GLU A 138 15.50 28.28 16.14
C GLU A 138 15.13 27.27 17.22
N LYS A 139 15.78 26.10 17.22
CA LYS A 139 15.55 25.07 18.23
C LYS A 139 15.95 25.57 19.62
N GLU A 140 17.08 26.26 19.72
CA GLU A 140 17.58 26.86 20.96
C GLU A 140 16.70 28.01 21.46
N ALA A 141 16.25 28.88 20.54
CA ALA A 141 15.27 29.91 20.85
C ALA A 141 13.97 29.30 21.41
N LEU A 142 13.49 28.20 20.81
CA LEU A 142 12.28 27.52 21.29
C LEU A 142 12.47 26.88 22.66
N TYR A 143 13.64 26.28 22.97
CA TYR A 143 13.93 25.80 24.33
C TYR A 143 13.84 26.94 25.36
N LYS A 144 14.47 28.09 25.08
CA LYS A 144 14.43 29.26 25.97
C LYS A 144 13.02 29.84 26.11
N GLY A 145 12.25 29.85 25.02
CA GLY A 145 10.85 30.28 25.04
C GLY A 145 9.95 29.40 25.90
N LEU A 146 10.11 28.07 25.81
CA LEU A 146 9.39 27.11 26.63
C LEU A 146 9.74 27.23 28.12
N GLU A 147 11.00 27.57 28.45
CA GLU A 147 11.43 27.81 29.82
C GLU A 147 10.80 29.09 30.41
N LYS A 148 10.78 30.18 29.64
CA LYS A 148 10.25 31.48 30.09
C LYS A 148 8.72 31.52 30.13
N HIS A 149 8.08 31.23 29.00
CA HIS A 149 6.64 31.43 28.81
C HIS A 149 5.81 30.18 29.06
N GLY A 150 6.38 29.01 28.79
CA GLY A 150 5.68 27.73 28.83
C GLY A 150 4.93 27.40 27.54
N VAL A 151 4.39 26.19 27.49
CA VAL A 151 3.60 25.69 26.36
C VAL A 151 2.25 26.42 26.29
N GLY A 152 1.90 26.93 25.11
CA GLY A 152 0.62 27.59 24.83
C GLY A 152 0.73 29.09 24.59
N LYS A 153 1.81 29.74 25.04
CA LYS A 153 2.09 31.17 24.84
C LYS A 153 2.98 31.43 23.63
N TRP A 154 2.50 31.00 22.46
CA TRP A 154 3.32 30.99 21.23
C TRP A 154 3.64 32.39 20.73
N ARG A 155 2.69 33.31 20.83
CA ARG A 155 2.85 34.70 20.36
C ARG A 155 3.91 35.45 21.14
N GLU A 156 3.96 35.25 22.45
CA GLU A 156 4.95 35.83 23.33
C GLU A 156 6.35 35.26 23.05
N ILE A 157 6.44 33.94 22.81
CA ILE A 157 7.70 33.31 22.39
C ILE A 157 8.18 33.90 21.06
N ILE A 158 7.32 34.03 20.06
CA ILE A 158 7.69 34.58 18.74
C ILE A 158 8.13 36.05 18.86
N THR A 159 7.51 36.82 19.76
CA THR A 159 7.84 38.24 19.98
C THR A 159 9.19 38.41 20.67
N ASP A 160 9.51 37.55 21.64
CA ASP A 160 10.74 37.63 22.43
C ASP A 160 11.98 37.11 21.69
N TYR A 161 11.81 36.19 20.74
CA TYR A 161 12.94 35.56 20.02
C TYR A 161 12.92 35.90 18.53
N PRO A 162 13.82 36.78 18.05
CA PRO A 162 13.82 37.23 16.66
C PRO A 162 14.04 36.11 15.64
N GLU A 163 14.72 35.02 16.03
CA GLU A 163 14.93 33.83 15.21
C GLU A 163 13.61 33.12 14.84
N LEU A 164 12.59 33.30 15.68
CA LEU A 164 11.28 32.68 15.53
C LEU A 164 10.26 33.59 14.82
N LYS A 165 10.54 34.89 14.68
CA LYS A 165 9.63 35.91 14.15
C LYS A 165 9.05 35.60 12.77
N ARG A 166 9.77 34.81 11.97
CA ARG A 166 9.37 34.40 10.62
C ARG A 166 8.33 33.28 10.58
N TYR A 167 8.10 32.59 11.69
CA TYR A 167 7.18 31.46 11.77
C TYR A 167 5.87 31.88 12.42
N ASP A 168 4.81 31.17 12.06
CA ASP A 168 3.49 31.35 12.67
C ASP A 168 3.35 30.54 13.98
N GLU A 169 2.29 30.85 14.73
CA GLU A 169 1.97 30.18 16.00
C GLU A 169 1.74 28.67 15.80
N GLN A 170 1.12 28.28 14.68
CA GLN A 170 0.84 26.88 14.38
C GLN A 170 2.13 26.09 14.12
N PHE A 171 3.10 26.66 13.40
CA PHE A 171 4.38 26.01 13.20
C PHE A 171 5.16 25.88 14.51
N MET A 172 5.14 26.91 15.38
CA MET A 172 5.72 26.81 16.74
C MET A 172 5.09 25.67 17.54
N ARG A 173 3.76 25.55 17.51
CA ARG A 173 3.03 24.45 18.18
C ARG A 173 3.49 23.08 17.68
N VAL A 174 3.62 22.89 16.37
CA VAL A 174 4.07 21.62 15.78
C VAL A 174 5.52 21.30 16.16
N LYS A 175 6.40 22.31 16.20
CA LYS A 175 7.79 22.14 16.61
C LYS A 175 7.92 21.79 18.10
N ALA A 176 7.17 22.48 18.96
CA ALA A 176 7.12 22.18 20.38
C ALA A 176 6.58 20.76 20.66
N ALA A 177 5.52 20.35 19.95
CA ALA A 177 4.96 19.00 20.01
C ALA A 177 6.01 17.93 19.68
N ARG A 178 6.77 18.12 18.59
CA ARG A 178 7.88 17.22 18.21
C ARG A 178 9.04 17.24 19.21
N MET A 179 9.34 18.38 19.82
CA MET A 179 10.39 18.49 20.84
C MET A 179 10.01 17.73 22.11
N LEU A 180 8.75 17.83 22.54
CA LEU A 180 8.22 17.08 23.67
C LEU A 180 7.90 15.62 23.33
N GLY A 181 7.92 15.23 22.06
CA GLY A 181 7.61 13.87 21.64
C GLY A 181 6.14 13.49 21.79
N THR A 182 5.21 14.44 21.69
CA THR A 182 3.75 14.20 21.77
C THR A 182 3.05 14.78 20.55
N GLN A 183 1.97 14.14 20.09
CA GLN A 183 1.12 14.70 19.05
C GLN A 183 0.28 15.88 19.55
N SER A 184 -0.22 15.78 20.79
CA SER A 184 -1.10 16.77 21.40
C SER A 184 -0.43 17.46 22.58
N LEU A 185 -0.43 18.80 22.55
CA LEU A 185 0.04 19.65 23.63
C LEU A 185 -1.07 20.03 24.62
N ALA A 186 -2.30 19.52 24.46
CA ALA A 186 -3.43 19.89 25.32
C ALA A 186 -3.15 19.60 26.81
N ARG A 187 -2.45 18.50 27.10
CA ARG A 187 -2.02 18.13 28.48
C ARG A 187 -0.86 18.96 29.02
N HIS A 188 -0.14 19.65 28.14
CA HIS A 188 1.05 20.40 28.49
C HIS A 188 0.76 21.90 28.58
N VAL A 189 -0.49 22.36 28.48
CA VAL A 189 -0.81 23.81 28.51
C VAL A 189 -0.33 24.40 29.84
N GLY A 190 0.52 25.42 29.76
CA GLY A 190 1.14 26.06 30.92
C GLY A 190 2.38 25.35 31.49
N TRP A 191 2.72 24.15 30.99
CA TRP A 191 3.94 23.45 31.39
C TRP A 191 5.18 24.25 31.00
N LYS A 192 6.15 24.31 31.91
CA LYS A 192 7.44 24.99 31.73
C LYS A 192 8.57 24.03 32.06
N GLY A 193 9.62 24.07 31.25
CA GLY A 193 10.80 23.26 31.48
C GLY A 193 12.00 23.80 30.73
N ASN A 194 13.17 23.65 31.34
CA ASN A 194 14.44 23.89 30.68
C ASN A 194 14.73 22.78 29.64
N ARG A 195 15.87 22.88 28.95
CA ARG A 195 16.27 21.90 27.93
C ARG A 195 16.26 20.46 28.44
N ALA A 196 16.82 20.22 29.63
CA ALA A 196 16.89 18.89 30.21
C ALA A 196 15.50 18.34 30.55
N ALA A 197 14.59 19.18 31.04
CA ALA A 197 13.21 18.79 31.31
C ALA A 197 12.45 18.44 30.02
N VAL A 198 12.63 19.22 28.95
CA VAL A 198 12.02 18.92 27.63
C VAL A 198 12.52 17.59 27.08
N ASP A 199 13.83 17.35 27.14
CA ASP A 199 14.42 16.12 26.63
C ASP A 199 14.04 14.90 27.50
N ALA A 200 13.94 15.08 28.83
CA ALA A 200 13.43 14.05 29.73
C ALA A 200 11.95 13.73 29.46
N GLU A 201 11.12 14.74 29.23
CA GLU A 201 9.70 14.55 28.89
C GLU A 201 9.54 13.81 27.56
N ARG A 202 10.37 14.16 26.57
CA ARG A 202 10.43 13.44 25.30
C ARG A 202 10.78 11.98 25.47
N GLU A 203 11.76 11.69 26.32
CA GLU A 203 12.18 10.31 26.58
C GLU A 203 11.09 9.52 27.32
N LYS A 204 10.36 10.13 28.26
CA LYS A 204 9.19 9.50 28.88
C LYS A 204 8.13 9.12 27.83
N HIS A 205 7.78 10.06 26.95
CA HIS A 205 6.81 9.78 25.88
C HIS A 205 7.29 8.72 24.90
N LYS A 206 8.59 8.71 24.61
CA LYS A 206 9.20 7.67 23.78
C LYS A 206 9.09 6.30 24.42
N GLN A 207 9.48 6.15 25.68
CA GLN A 207 9.39 4.88 26.42
C GLN A 207 7.94 4.40 26.52
N LEU A 208 7.01 5.31 26.79
CA LEU A 208 5.58 4.99 26.84
C LEU A 208 5.05 4.53 25.47
N GLY A 209 5.42 5.26 24.41
CA GLY A 209 5.01 4.95 23.05
C GLY A 209 5.60 3.63 22.54
N GLU A 210 6.85 3.31 22.89
CA GLU A 210 7.47 2.04 22.56
C GLU A 210 6.80 0.88 23.31
N ARG A 211 6.47 1.06 24.60
CA ARG A 211 5.77 0.06 25.40
C ARG A 211 4.36 -0.26 24.89
N LEU A 212 3.63 0.75 24.40
CA LEU A 212 2.25 0.61 23.93
C LEU A 212 2.15 0.38 22.40
N GLY A 213 3.26 0.47 21.66
CA GLY A 213 3.24 0.43 20.19
C GLY A 213 2.65 1.70 19.54
N CYS A 214 2.61 2.81 20.28
CA CYS A 214 2.01 4.08 19.89
C CYS A 214 3.04 5.16 19.48
N TRP A 215 4.33 4.82 19.42
CA TRP A 215 5.38 5.71 18.94
C TRP A 215 5.44 5.73 17.41
N LYS A 216 5.04 6.85 16.79
CA LYS A 216 4.99 7.00 15.32
C LYS A 216 5.64 8.31 14.90
N ALA A 217 6.54 8.23 13.92
CA ALA A 217 7.25 9.40 13.37
C ALA A 217 7.92 10.32 14.43
N GLY A 218 8.38 9.74 15.54
CA GLY A 218 9.07 10.47 16.61
C GLY A 218 8.15 11.21 17.58
N VAL A 219 6.85 10.89 17.60
CA VAL A 219 5.87 11.40 18.57
C VAL A 219 4.98 10.27 19.11
N LEU A 220 4.51 10.45 20.33
CA LEU A 220 3.47 9.65 20.96
C LEU A 220 2.11 10.02 20.36
N VAL A 221 1.45 9.04 19.75
CA VAL A 221 0.12 9.18 19.13
C VAL A 221 -0.89 8.45 19.98
N GLU A 222 -2.06 9.05 20.21
CA GLU A 222 -3.14 8.40 20.95
C GLU A 222 -3.77 7.26 20.14
N ASP A 223 -4.17 6.20 20.82
CA ASP A 223 -4.90 5.07 20.27
C ASP A 223 -6.41 5.21 20.52
N ASP A 224 -7.24 4.64 19.64
CA ASP A 224 -8.70 4.67 19.77
C ASP A 224 -9.20 3.96 21.05
N ALA A 225 -8.39 3.07 21.62
CA ALA A 225 -8.69 2.39 22.88
C ALA A 225 -8.36 3.24 24.12
N GLY A 226 -7.73 4.41 23.97
CA GLY A 226 -7.40 5.32 25.07
C GLY A 226 -6.30 4.80 26.02
N SER A 227 -5.53 3.80 25.62
CA SER A 227 -4.47 3.19 26.43
C SER A 227 -3.39 4.20 26.81
N VAL A 228 -3.05 5.12 25.89
CA VAL A 228 -2.07 6.17 26.14
C VAL A 228 -2.55 7.15 27.21
N ALA A 229 -3.81 7.61 27.12
CA ALA A 229 -4.38 8.54 28.09
C ALA A 229 -4.46 7.93 29.49
N LYS A 230 -4.86 6.65 29.58
CA LYS A 230 -4.89 5.90 30.85
C LYS A 230 -3.50 5.77 31.47
N ALA A 231 -2.50 5.36 30.68
CA ALA A 231 -1.14 5.18 31.17
C ALA A 231 -0.49 6.50 31.64
N LEU A 232 -0.78 7.61 30.96
CA LEU A 232 -0.31 8.94 31.40
C LEU A 232 -0.96 9.34 32.74
N ALA A 233 -2.27 9.17 32.89
CA ALA A 233 -2.97 9.47 34.14
C ALA A 233 -2.46 8.62 35.32
N GLU A 234 -2.16 7.34 35.09
CA GLU A 234 -1.54 6.47 36.08
C GLU A 234 -0.13 6.94 36.49
N MET A 235 0.67 7.41 35.52
CA MET A 235 2.00 7.96 35.80
C MET A 235 1.94 9.28 36.58
N GLU A 236 1.01 10.17 36.26
CA GLU A 236 0.78 11.42 36.98
C GLU A 236 0.31 11.17 38.41
N ALA A 237 -0.65 10.25 38.60
CA ALA A 237 -1.12 9.84 39.92
C ALA A 237 0.00 9.22 40.78
N ALA A 238 0.84 8.36 40.19
CA ALA A 238 1.98 7.74 40.87
C ALA A 238 3.11 8.73 41.20
N GLY A 239 3.17 9.88 40.50
CA GLY A 239 4.07 10.99 40.81
C GLY A 239 3.53 11.87 41.94
N SER A 240 2.24 12.17 41.94
CA SER A 240 1.60 12.98 42.99
C SER A 240 1.55 12.28 44.34
N ALA A 241 1.51 10.94 44.39
CA ALA A 241 1.49 10.18 45.65
C ALA A 241 2.87 10.04 46.32
N ARG A 242 3.96 10.50 45.67
CA ARG A 242 5.34 10.43 46.18
C ARG A 242 5.85 11.74 46.77
N ASN A 243 5.10 12.83 46.66
CA ASN A 243 5.36 14.13 47.27
C ASN A 243 4.42 14.33 48.47
#